data_AF-A0A0G0WVI2-F1
#
_entry.id   AF-A0A0G0WVI2-F1
#
_cell.length_a   1.000
_cell.length_b   1.000
_cell.length_c   1.000
_cell.angle_alpha   90.00
_cell.angle_beta   90.00
_cell.angle_gamma   90.00
#
_symmetry.space_group_name_H-M   'P 1'
#
loop_
_entity.id
_entity.type
_entity.pdbx_description
1 polymer ?
#
loop_
_entity_poly.entity_id
_entity_poly.type
_entity_poly.pdbx_seq_one_letter_code
_entity_poly.pdbx_strand_id
1 'polypeptide(L)'
;MGMIDVGGFLLSFLSSLRFYSFFGGLLVSNFSLPKGIADALGFVVAGVLTEFILSFLINFLNKHVFNKIEGRLWKNKLFAIFENLNSRLGFIPALFEALIFISFLLLLLLSLPLSGRVKNDIVTSKIGGPLIANAQSVERQLKNIFGEAVNDTLTFFTISPTSSEKVNLHFKQSNLKMPKICLSGVIFPITLLKAFPLLTG
;
A
#
# COMPACT_ATOMS: atom_id res chain seq x y z
N MET A 1 -12.59 -10.02 25.77
CA MET A 1 -12.74 -9.35 24.47
C MET A 1 -11.44 -9.33 23.65
N GLY A 2 -10.26 -9.13 24.26
CA GLY A 2 -9.00 -8.87 23.53
C GLY A 2 -8.55 -9.88 22.46
N MET A 3 -8.75 -11.19 22.63
CA MET A 3 -8.36 -12.15 21.57
C MET A 3 -9.25 -12.11 20.32
N ILE A 4 -10.53 -11.79 20.50
CA ILE A 4 -11.48 -11.64 19.38
C ILE A 4 -11.16 -10.37 18.61
N ASP A 5 -10.69 -9.34 19.32
CA ASP A 5 -10.27 -8.04 18.78
C ASP A 5 -9.15 -8.21 17.75
N VAL A 6 -8.09 -8.95 18.09
CA VAL A 6 -6.98 -9.23 17.15
C VAL A 6 -7.47 -9.94 15.89
N GLY A 7 -8.40 -10.89 16.05
CA GLY A 7 -9.00 -11.59 14.92
C GLY A 7 -9.81 -10.65 14.03
N GLY A 8 -10.58 -9.76 14.65
CA GLY A 8 -11.31 -8.67 13.98
C GLY A 8 -10.38 -7.75 13.21
N PHE A 9 -9.35 -7.23 13.88
CA PHE A 9 -8.33 -6.38 13.28
C PHE A 9 -7.63 -7.03 12.10
N LEU A 10 -7.19 -8.29 12.24
CA LEU A 10 -6.54 -9.02 11.13
C LEU A 10 -7.48 -9.19 9.95
N LEU A 11 -8.75 -9.51 10.19
CA LEU A 11 -9.76 -9.59 9.13
C LEU A 11 -10.01 -8.22 8.47
N SER A 12 -10.06 -7.14 9.26
CA SER A 12 -10.17 -5.77 8.75
C SER A 12 -8.97 -5.37 7.91
N PHE A 13 -7.76 -5.72 8.36
CA PHE A 13 -6.50 -5.47 7.65
C PHE A 13 -6.44 -6.24 6.31
N LEU A 14 -6.81 -7.52 6.30
CA LEU A 14 -6.86 -8.31 5.07
C LEU A 14 -7.94 -7.78 4.12
N SER A 15 -9.09 -7.36 4.66
CA SER A 15 -10.16 -6.76 3.87
C SER A 15 -9.72 -5.41 3.27
N SER A 16 -9.01 -4.57 4.02
CA SER A 16 -8.51 -3.31 3.49
C SER A 16 -7.47 -3.51 2.40
N LEU A 17 -6.62 -4.54 2.46
CA LEU A 17 -5.74 -4.93 1.34
C LEU A 17 -6.51 -5.30 0.07
N ARG A 18 -7.77 -5.71 0.17
CA ARG A 18 -8.61 -5.99 -0.99
C ARG A 18 -9.35 -4.75 -1.49
N PHE A 19 -9.84 -3.90 -0.58
CA PHE A 19 -10.71 -2.78 -0.91
C PHE A 19 -9.99 -1.42 -1.03
N TYR A 20 -8.69 -1.32 -0.74
CA TYR A 20 -7.95 -0.05 -0.76
C TYR A 20 -8.10 0.70 -2.09
N SER A 21 -8.09 0.00 -3.22
CA SER A 21 -8.16 0.60 -4.56
C SER A 21 -9.51 1.25 -4.85
N PHE A 22 -10.59 0.70 -4.31
CA PHE A 22 -11.94 1.24 -4.41
C PHE A 22 -12.02 2.59 -3.68
N PHE A 23 -11.61 2.63 -2.40
CA PHE A 23 -11.59 3.87 -1.63
C PHE A 23 -10.57 4.87 -2.19
N GLY A 24 -9.42 4.40 -2.67
CA GLY A 24 -8.42 5.24 -3.34
C GLY A 24 -8.99 5.94 -4.58
N GLY A 25 -9.79 5.25 -5.40
CA GLY A 25 -10.49 5.86 -6.54
C GLY A 25 -11.46 6.98 -6.14
N LEU A 26 -12.18 6.80 -5.03
CA LEU A 26 -13.03 7.85 -4.46
C LEU A 26 -12.21 9.06 -4.00
N LEU A 27 -11.04 8.83 -3.39
CA LEU A 27 -10.16 9.91 -2.95
C LEU A 27 -9.54 10.69 -4.13
N VAL A 28 -9.12 10.00 -5.19
CA VAL A 28 -8.59 10.65 -6.40
C VAL A 28 -9.64 11.57 -7.03
N SER A 29 -10.87 11.07 -7.19
CA SER A 29 -11.95 11.83 -7.84
C SER A 29 -12.41 13.06 -7.05
N ASN A 30 -12.35 13.03 -5.72
CA ASN A 30 -12.78 14.15 -4.88
C ASN A 30 -11.66 15.13 -4.51
N PHE A 31 -10.42 14.67 -4.36
CA PHE A 31 -9.31 15.47 -3.81
C PHE A 31 -8.13 15.65 -4.77
N SER A 32 -8.19 15.12 -6.00
CA SER A 32 -7.10 15.21 -7.01
C SER A 32 -5.73 14.72 -6.49
N LEU A 33 -5.75 13.73 -5.59
CA LEU A 33 -4.54 13.17 -4.99
C LEU A 33 -3.79 12.26 -5.98
N PRO A 34 -2.44 12.20 -5.91
CA PRO A 34 -1.67 11.19 -6.62
C PRO A 34 -2.14 9.78 -6.25
N LYS A 35 -2.23 8.89 -7.24
CA LYS A 35 -2.79 7.54 -7.09
C LYS A 35 -2.19 6.77 -5.91
N GLY A 36 -0.87 6.79 -5.74
CA GLY A 36 -0.20 6.09 -4.63
C GLY A 36 -0.60 6.60 -3.25
N ILE A 37 -0.73 7.93 -3.08
CA ILE A 37 -1.18 8.54 -1.82
C ILE A 37 -2.65 8.19 -1.56
N ALA A 38 -3.48 8.29 -2.61
CA ALA A 38 -4.90 7.99 -2.52
C ALA A 38 -5.15 6.52 -2.17
N ASP A 39 -4.39 5.59 -2.73
CA ASP A 39 -4.50 4.15 -2.44
C ASP A 39 -4.07 3.84 -1.00
N ALA A 40 -3.01 4.48 -0.50
CA ALA A 40 -2.55 4.29 0.87
C ALA A 40 -3.53 4.88 1.91
N LEU A 41 -4.13 6.05 1.62
CA LEU A 41 -5.24 6.58 2.43
C LEU A 41 -6.49 5.72 2.30
N GLY A 42 -6.78 5.22 1.10
CA GLY A 42 -7.88 4.31 0.82
C GLY A 42 -7.79 3.02 1.63
N PHE A 43 -6.59 2.50 1.84
CA PHE A 43 -6.33 1.38 2.74
C PHE A 43 -6.74 1.70 4.18
N VAL A 44 -6.35 2.86 4.71
CA VAL A 44 -6.71 3.29 6.08
C VAL A 44 -8.23 3.42 6.21
N VAL A 45 -8.88 4.11 5.26
CA VAL A 45 -10.33 4.31 5.25
C VAL A 45 -11.06 2.96 5.17
N ALA A 46 -10.63 2.07 4.28
CA ALA A 46 -11.20 0.72 4.15
C ALA A 46 -11.07 -0.08 5.45
N GLY A 47 -9.90 0.00 6.10
CA GLY A 47 -9.63 -0.70 7.35
C GLY A 47 -10.55 -0.23 8.47
N VAL A 48 -10.61 1.10 8.69
CA VAL A 48 -11.48 1.70 9.73
C VAL A 48 -12.95 1.39 9.48
N LEU A 49 -13.41 1.48 8.24
CA LEU A 49 -14.80 1.14 7.90
C LEU A 49 -15.10 -0.35 8.11
N THR A 50 -14.18 -1.22 7.69
CA THR A 50 -14.36 -2.67 7.87
C THR A 50 -14.37 -3.02 9.36
N GLU A 51 -13.48 -2.42 10.14
CA GLU A 51 -13.41 -2.62 11.59
C GLU A 51 -14.71 -2.18 12.26
N PHE A 52 -15.24 -1.02 11.86
CA PHE A 52 -16.53 -0.54 12.36
C PHE A 52 -17.67 -1.50 12.01
N ILE A 53 -17.70 -2.01 10.77
CA ILE A 53 -18.71 -2.96 10.29
C ILE A 53 -18.59 -4.30 11.04
N LEU A 54 -17.39 -4.84 11.21
CA LEU A 54 -17.15 -6.10 11.92
C LEU A 54 -17.49 -5.97 13.40
N SER A 55 -17.02 -4.91 14.06
CA SER A 55 -17.35 -4.60 15.45
C SER A 55 -18.86 -4.46 15.65
N PHE A 56 -19.54 -3.75 14.74
CA PHE A 56 -21.00 -3.63 14.77
C PHE A 56 -21.68 -4.98 14.59
N LEU A 57 -21.23 -5.80 13.63
CA LEU A 57 -21.79 -7.12 13.34
C LEU A 57 -21.60 -8.08 14.52
N ILE A 58 -20.41 -8.13 15.11
CA ILE A 58 -20.11 -8.95 16.30
C ILE A 58 -21.00 -8.54 17.47
N ASN A 59 -21.12 -7.24 17.76
CA ASN A 59 -21.97 -6.75 18.83
C ASN A 59 -23.46 -7.00 18.56
N PHE A 60 -23.89 -6.87 17.32
CA PHE A 60 -25.25 -7.16 16.89
C PHE A 60 -25.58 -8.65 17.07
N LEU A 61 -24.69 -9.55 16.62
CA LEU A 61 -24.84 -10.99 16.79
C LEU A 61 -24.83 -11.38 18.27
N ASN A 62 -23.93 -10.83 19.08
CA ASN A 62 -23.91 -11.10 20.52
C ASN A 62 -25.24 -10.69 21.17
N LYS A 63 -25.75 -9.50 20.88
CA LYS A 63 -27.00 -9.02 21.47
C LYS A 63 -28.24 -9.81 21.01
N HIS A 64 -28.31 -10.22 19.74
CA HIS A 64 -29.49 -10.90 19.18
C HIS A 64 -29.47 -12.43 19.33
N VAL A 65 -28.29 -13.06 19.25
CA VAL A 65 -28.13 -14.51 19.25
C VAL A 65 -27.76 -15.03 20.64
N PHE A 66 -26.84 -14.36 21.36
CA PHE A 66 -26.32 -14.89 22.62
C PHE A 66 -27.24 -14.67 23.83
N ASN A 67 -27.97 -13.55 23.93
CA ASN A 67 -28.94 -13.34 25.02
C ASN A 67 -30.05 -14.40 25.08
N LYS A 68 -30.24 -15.21 24.01
CA LYS A 68 -31.22 -16.29 23.97
C LYS A 68 -30.63 -17.67 24.35
N ILE A 69 -29.31 -17.81 24.32
CA ILE A 69 -28.57 -19.08 24.48
C ILE A 69 -27.81 -19.14 25.82
N GLU A 70 -27.61 -17.99 26.47
CA GLU A 70 -26.86 -17.78 27.72
C GLU A 70 -27.29 -18.71 28.89
N GLY A 71 -28.53 -19.22 28.89
CA GLY A 71 -29.00 -20.12 29.94
C GLY A 71 -28.44 -21.55 29.93
N ARG A 72 -27.85 -22.06 28.83
CA ARG A 72 -27.65 -23.52 28.67
C ARG A 72 -26.22 -24.02 28.41
N LEU A 73 -25.29 -23.20 27.92
CA LEU A 73 -23.94 -23.67 27.52
C LEU A 73 -22.77 -23.05 28.31
N TRP A 74 -23.04 -22.11 29.24
CA TRP A 74 -22.04 -21.30 29.95
C TRP A 74 -21.50 -21.90 31.27
N LYS A 75 -21.68 -23.21 31.51
CA LYS A 75 -21.20 -23.90 32.74
C LYS A 75 -19.88 -24.67 32.57
N ASN A 76 -19.16 -24.45 31.48
CA ASN A 76 -17.90 -25.16 31.25
C ASN A 76 -16.75 -24.38 31.93
N LYS A 77 -16.14 -24.97 32.97
CA LYS A 77 -14.99 -24.41 33.71
C LYS A 77 -13.86 -23.87 32.80
N LEU A 78 -13.67 -24.46 31.63
CA LEU A 78 -12.69 -24.01 30.63
C LEU A 78 -12.99 -22.60 30.09
N PHE A 79 -14.26 -22.26 29.86
CA PHE A 79 -14.64 -20.94 29.32
C PHE A 79 -14.40 -19.82 30.34
N ALA A 80 -14.65 -20.09 31.63
CA ALA A 80 -14.36 -19.15 32.72
C ALA A 80 -12.84 -18.90 32.91
N ILE A 81 -11.99 -19.90 32.66
CA ILE A 81 -10.53 -19.73 32.68
C ILE A 81 -10.08 -18.86 31.50
N PHE A 82 -10.62 -19.11 30.30
CA PHE A 82 -10.36 -18.28 29.11
C PHE A 82 -10.82 -16.84 29.30
N GLU A 83 -11.97 -16.60 29.91
CA GLU A 83 -12.51 -15.26 30.17
C GLU A 83 -11.61 -14.45 31.12
N ASN A 84 -11.14 -15.08 32.21
CA ASN A 84 -10.26 -14.43 33.18
C ASN A 84 -8.85 -14.15 32.62
N LEU A 85 -8.32 -15.06 31.77
CA LEU A 85 -7.07 -14.83 31.04
C LEU A 85 -7.22 -13.69 30.02
N ASN A 86 -8.33 -13.66 29.29
CA ASN A 86 -8.61 -12.64 28.27
C ASN A 86 -8.79 -11.24 28.88
N SER A 87 -9.30 -11.13 30.11
CA SER A 87 -9.43 -9.84 30.79
C SER A 87 -8.10 -9.25 31.26
N ARG A 88 -7.11 -10.09 31.59
CA ARG A 88 -5.80 -9.62 32.10
C ARG A 88 -4.73 -9.53 31.01
N LEU A 89 -4.76 -10.44 30.03
CA LEU A 89 -3.79 -10.47 28.93
C LEU A 89 -4.28 -9.74 27.68
N GLY A 90 -5.54 -9.27 27.65
CA GLY A 90 -6.11 -8.59 26.48
C GLY A 90 -5.44 -7.27 26.09
N PHE A 91 -4.70 -6.64 27.01
CA PHE A 91 -3.96 -5.41 26.73
C PHE A 91 -2.73 -5.63 25.82
N ILE A 92 -2.04 -6.77 25.97
CA ILE A 92 -0.85 -7.11 25.18
C ILE A 92 -1.15 -7.14 23.68
N PRO A 93 -2.14 -7.91 23.19
CA PRO A 93 -2.47 -7.93 21.78
C PRO A 93 -2.92 -6.57 21.24
N ALA A 94 -3.72 -5.83 22.01
CA ALA A 94 -4.17 -4.48 21.65
C ALA A 94 -2.99 -3.50 21.50
N LEU A 95 -1.96 -3.65 22.34
CA LEU A 95 -0.73 -2.87 22.23
C LEU A 95 0.01 -3.18 20.92
N PHE A 96 0.14 -4.46 20.55
CA PHE A 96 0.77 -4.85 19.28
C PHE A 96 0.01 -4.30 18.07
N GLU A 97 -1.31 -4.41 18.08
CA GLU A 97 -2.17 -3.85 17.05
C GLU A 97 -1.95 -2.33 16.88
N ALA A 98 -1.98 -1.59 17.99
CA ALA A 98 -1.75 -0.15 17.99
C ALA A 98 -0.35 0.20 17.46
N LEU A 99 0.68 -0.57 17.82
CA LEU A 99 2.04 -0.37 17.30
C LEU A 99 2.10 -0.55 15.79
N ILE A 100 1.47 -1.60 15.25
CA ILE A 100 1.42 -1.85 13.80
C ILE A 100 0.69 -0.71 13.10
N PHE A 101 -0.47 -0.33 13.61
CA PHE A 101 -1.29 0.74 13.03
C PHE A 101 -0.56 2.10 13.03
N ILE A 102 0.07 2.47 14.14
CA ILE A 102 0.88 3.70 14.26
C ILE A 102 2.07 3.65 13.31
N SER A 103 2.76 2.51 13.20
CA SER A 103 3.89 2.37 12.27
C SER A 103 3.46 2.63 10.83
N PHE A 104 2.33 2.06 10.43
CA PHE A 104 1.74 2.29 9.11
C PHE A 104 1.35 3.75 8.90
N LEU A 105 0.73 4.38 9.89
CA LEU A 105 0.33 5.78 9.82
C LEU A 105 1.56 6.72 9.70
N LEU A 106 2.64 6.45 10.43
CA LEU A 106 3.89 7.21 10.33
C LEU A 106 4.52 7.07 8.94
N LEU A 107 4.56 5.85 8.38
CA LEU A 107 5.05 5.62 7.01
C LEU A 107 4.20 6.38 5.98
N LEU A 108 2.89 6.38 6.15
CA LEU A 108 1.97 7.14 5.31
C LEU A 108 2.26 8.64 5.39
N LEU A 109 2.45 9.19 6.60
CA LEU A 109 2.83 10.59 6.79
C LEU A 109 4.14 10.91 6.06
N LEU A 110 5.15 10.02 6.12
CA LEU A 110 6.41 10.23 5.42
C LEU A 110 6.30 10.16 3.90
N SER A 111 5.34 9.37 3.38
CA SER A 111 5.02 9.28 1.95
C SER A 111 4.38 10.56 1.41
N LEU A 112 3.67 11.30 2.26
CA LEU A 112 3.10 12.59 1.88
C LEU A 112 4.19 13.64 1.58
N PRO A 113 3.90 14.63 0.72
CA PRO A 113 4.78 15.77 0.46
C PRO A 113 4.78 16.75 1.66
N LEU A 114 5.21 16.29 2.84
CA LEU A 114 5.37 17.10 4.04
C LEU A 114 6.67 17.92 3.99
N SER A 115 6.71 19.01 4.76
CA SER A 115 7.92 19.81 4.93
C SER A 115 9.05 18.97 5.56
N GLY A 116 10.29 19.26 5.17
CA GLY A 116 11.47 18.53 5.66
C GLY A 116 11.61 18.55 7.18
N ARG A 117 11.13 19.64 7.82
CA ARG A 117 11.10 19.77 9.29
C ARG A 117 10.22 18.70 9.94
N VAL A 118 8.99 18.53 9.46
CA VAL A 118 8.06 17.53 10.02
C VAL A 118 8.59 16.11 9.81
N LYS A 119 9.16 15.82 8.64
CA LYS A 119 9.79 14.52 8.38
C LYS A 119 10.96 14.27 9.35
N ASN A 120 11.79 15.27 9.58
CA ASN A 120 12.92 15.17 10.50
C ASN A 120 12.45 14.97 11.96
N ASP A 121 11.41 15.68 12.38
CA ASP A 121 10.86 15.56 13.74
C ASP A 121 10.31 14.14 13.98
N ILE A 122 9.67 13.53 12.97
CA ILE A 122 9.18 12.15 13.05
C ILE A 122 10.34 11.15 13.14
N VAL A 123 11.35 11.29 12.27
CA VAL A 123 12.48 10.35 12.18
C VAL A 123 13.41 10.43 13.40
N THR A 124 13.62 11.63 13.94
CA THR A 124 14.48 11.85 15.11
C THR A 124 13.78 11.61 16.44
N SER A 125 12.45 11.40 16.42
CA SER A 125 11.65 11.10 17.62
C SER A 125 12.07 9.78 18.27
N LYS A 126 12.07 9.77 19.62
CA LYS A 126 12.36 8.57 20.45
C LYS A 126 11.43 7.40 20.17
N ILE A 127 10.20 7.67 19.75
CA ILE A 127 9.18 6.65 19.49
C ILE A 127 9.04 6.42 17.99
N GLY A 128 8.95 7.50 17.20
CA GLY A 128 8.68 7.42 15.76
C GLY A 128 9.83 6.81 14.96
N GLY A 129 11.07 7.23 15.24
CA GLY A 129 12.26 6.74 14.55
C GLY A 129 12.41 5.22 14.62
N PRO A 130 12.42 4.60 15.82
CA PRO A 130 12.50 3.15 15.97
C PRO A 130 11.34 2.40 15.30
N LEU A 131 10.10 2.91 15.39
CA LEU A 131 8.94 2.28 14.74
C LEU A 131 9.10 2.23 13.23
N ILE A 132 9.49 3.36 12.62
CA ILE A 132 9.71 3.44 11.17
C ILE A 132 10.87 2.54 10.75
N ALA A 133 11.98 2.54 11.49
CA ALA A 133 13.14 1.70 11.18
C ALA A 133 12.79 0.21 11.19
N ASN A 134 12.02 -0.23 12.19
CA ASN A 134 11.54 -1.61 12.28
C ASN A 134 10.57 -1.94 11.13
N ALA A 135 9.62 -1.06 10.83
CA ALA A 135 8.68 -1.27 9.74
C ALA A 135 9.38 -1.35 8.36
N GLN A 136 10.35 -0.47 8.11
CA GLN A 136 11.17 -0.52 6.89
C GLN A 136 12.06 -1.77 6.82
N SER A 137 12.57 -2.25 7.97
CA SER A 137 13.33 -3.51 8.02
C SER A 137 12.46 -4.70 7.60
N VAL A 138 11.23 -4.77 8.11
CA VAL A 138 10.25 -5.80 7.72
C VAL A 138 9.91 -5.70 6.23
N GLU A 139 9.66 -4.49 5.73
CA GLU A 139 9.39 -4.26 4.30
C GLU A 139 10.55 -4.76 3.41
N ARG A 140 11.79 -4.45 3.78
CA ARG A 140 12.99 -4.90 3.04
C ARG A 140 13.10 -6.42 3.03
N GLN A 141 12.86 -7.07 4.17
CA GLN A 141 12.87 -8.54 4.25
C GLN A 141 11.78 -9.15 3.35
N LEU A 142 10.57 -8.60 3.39
CA LEU A 142 9.47 -9.05 2.55
C LEU A 142 9.78 -8.85 1.07
N LYS A 143 10.35 -7.70 0.69
CA LYS A 143 10.79 -7.40 -0.67
C LYS A 143 11.90 -8.34 -1.13
N ASN A 144 12.81 -8.76 -0.25
CA ASN A 144 13.85 -9.73 -0.63
C ASN A 144 13.27 -11.12 -0.92
N ILE A 145 12.21 -11.52 -0.22
CA ILE A 145 11.58 -12.83 -0.40
C ILE A 145 10.64 -12.84 -1.63
N PHE A 146 9.83 -11.79 -1.80
CA PHE A 146 8.76 -11.76 -2.80
C PHE A 146 9.02 -10.80 -3.97
N GLY A 147 10.06 -9.97 -3.90
CA GLY A 147 10.32 -8.91 -4.89
C GLY A 147 10.63 -9.45 -6.27
N GLU A 148 11.34 -10.57 -6.36
CA GLU A 148 11.62 -11.26 -7.63
C GLU A 148 10.32 -11.75 -8.27
N ALA A 149 9.49 -12.47 -7.51
CA ALA A 149 8.18 -12.97 -7.99
C ALA A 149 7.23 -11.84 -8.47
N VAL A 150 7.25 -10.69 -7.76
CA VAL A 150 6.49 -9.51 -8.18
C VAL A 150 7.05 -8.92 -9.48
N ASN A 151 8.37 -8.82 -9.60
CA ASN A 151 9.03 -8.30 -10.79
C ASN A 151 8.79 -9.19 -12.02
N ASP A 152 8.78 -10.51 -11.85
CA ASP A 152 8.46 -11.47 -12.92
C ASP A 152 7.02 -11.31 -13.41
N THR A 153 6.08 -11.14 -12.48
CA THR A 153 4.67 -10.88 -12.83
C THR A 153 4.51 -9.56 -13.59
N LEU A 154 5.20 -8.50 -13.17
CA LEU A 154 5.17 -7.22 -13.87
C LEU A 154 5.84 -7.28 -15.24
N THR A 155 6.92 -8.06 -15.40
CA THR A 155 7.57 -8.30 -16.69
C THR A 155 6.65 -9.06 -17.65
N PHE A 156 5.81 -9.96 -17.14
CA PHE A 156 4.79 -10.63 -17.94
C PHE A 156 3.70 -9.67 -18.44
N PHE A 157 3.32 -8.67 -17.62
CA PHE A 157 2.30 -7.67 -17.99
C PHE A 157 2.86 -6.44 -18.72
N THR A 158 4.17 -6.22 -18.70
CA THR A 158 4.80 -5.02 -19.23
C THR A 158 6.09 -5.39 -19.95
N ILE A 159 6.22 -5.02 -21.23
CA ILE A 159 7.47 -5.21 -21.96
C ILE A 159 8.53 -4.29 -21.31
N SER A 160 9.50 -4.89 -20.63
CA SER A 160 10.58 -4.15 -19.98
C SER A 160 11.44 -3.43 -21.03
N PRO A 161 11.63 -2.09 -20.95
CA PRO A 161 12.36 -1.31 -21.96
C PRO A 161 13.87 -1.63 -22.04
N THR A 162 14.39 -2.39 -21.07
CA THR A 162 15.79 -2.83 -20.99
C THR A 162 16.01 -4.23 -21.59
N SER A 163 14.95 -4.92 -22.04
CA SER A 163 15.11 -6.20 -22.73
C SER A 163 15.60 -5.96 -24.17
N SER A 164 16.66 -6.66 -24.58
CA SER A 164 17.19 -6.61 -25.96
C SER A 164 16.32 -7.39 -26.96
N GLU A 165 15.14 -7.85 -26.52
CA GLU A 165 14.22 -8.64 -27.29
C GLU A 165 13.54 -7.76 -28.35
N LYS A 166 14.00 -7.90 -29.60
CA LYS A 166 13.46 -7.18 -30.75
C LYS A 166 12.25 -7.92 -31.29
N VAL A 167 11.06 -7.37 -31.09
CA VAL A 167 9.85 -7.81 -31.80
C VAL A 167 9.91 -7.28 -33.23
N ASN A 168 10.04 -8.17 -34.21
CA ASN A 168 9.96 -7.81 -35.62
C ASN A 168 8.51 -7.42 -35.93
N LEU A 169 8.26 -6.13 -36.06
CA LEU A 169 6.96 -5.64 -36.50
C LEU A 169 6.94 -5.67 -38.03
N HIS A 170 6.22 -6.62 -38.60
CA HIS A 170 6.08 -6.87 -40.05
C HIS A 170 5.33 -5.76 -40.82
N PHE A 171 5.60 -4.49 -40.55
CA PHE A 171 5.02 -3.39 -41.33
C PHE A 171 5.93 -2.99 -42.50
N LYS A 172 5.34 -2.93 -43.71
CA LYS A 172 5.94 -2.27 -44.88
C LYS A 172 5.47 -0.81 -44.90
N GLN A 173 6.37 0.13 -44.66
CA GLN A 173 6.05 1.57 -44.74
C GLN A 173 6.13 2.02 -46.20
N SER A 174 4.99 2.41 -46.79
CA SER A 174 4.91 2.87 -48.18
C SER A 174 5.16 4.38 -48.36
N ASN A 175 5.12 5.19 -47.29
CA ASN A 175 5.29 6.64 -47.41
C ASN A 175 6.00 7.21 -46.17
N LEU A 176 7.30 7.49 -46.31
CA LEU A 176 8.08 8.26 -45.35
C LEU A 176 7.71 9.75 -45.48
N LYS A 177 6.76 10.23 -44.68
CA LYS A 177 6.68 11.67 -44.40
C LYS A 177 7.65 11.98 -43.27
N MET A 178 8.83 12.46 -43.64
CA MET A 178 9.83 12.98 -42.72
C MET A 178 9.24 14.14 -41.90
N PRO A 179 9.15 14.06 -40.56
CA PRO A 179 8.78 15.20 -39.76
C PRO A 179 9.90 16.25 -39.81
N LYS A 180 9.57 17.47 -40.21
CA LYS A 180 10.48 18.61 -40.12
C LYS A 180 10.73 18.91 -38.64
N ILE A 181 11.96 18.72 -38.19
CA ILE A 181 12.39 19.09 -36.85
C ILE A 181 12.56 20.62 -36.86
N CYS A 182 11.72 21.31 -36.08
CA CYS A 182 11.82 22.76 -35.91
C CYS A 182 12.73 23.06 -34.72
N LEU A 183 14.04 23.16 -34.98
CA LEU A 183 14.97 23.77 -34.04
C LEU A 183 15.09 25.25 -34.41
N SER A 184 14.54 26.11 -33.56
CA SER A 184 14.77 27.56 -33.55
C SER A 184 14.62 28.26 -34.92
N GLY A 185 13.45 28.13 -35.55
CA GLY A 185 13.01 29.06 -36.60
C GLY A 185 13.79 29.09 -37.92
N VAL A 186 14.76 28.19 -38.16
CA VAL A 186 15.51 28.14 -39.42
C VAL A 186 15.40 26.75 -40.06
N ILE A 187 14.85 26.73 -41.28
CA ILE A 187 14.65 25.51 -42.07
C ILE A 187 15.96 25.18 -42.78
N PHE A 188 16.70 24.16 -42.32
CA PHE A 188 17.82 23.59 -43.06
C PHE A 188 17.43 22.28 -43.76
N PRO A 189 17.72 22.12 -45.06
CA PRO A 189 17.67 20.80 -45.70
C PRO A 189 18.85 19.94 -45.19
N ILE A 190 18.54 18.71 -44.76
CA ILE A 190 19.48 17.74 -44.16
C ILE A 190 20.67 17.39 -45.08
N THR A 191 20.63 17.75 -46.35
CA THR A 191 21.73 17.58 -47.31
C THR A 191 23.01 18.33 -46.94
N LEU A 192 22.95 19.35 -46.07
CA LEU A 192 24.12 20.15 -45.65
C LEU A 192 24.86 19.59 -44.41
N LEU A 193 24.32 18.59 -43.69
CA LEU A 193 24.97 18.07 -42.47
C LEU A 193 26.03 16.99 -42.72
N LYS A 194 26.20 16.54 -43.98
CA LYS A 194 27.26 15.59 -44.35
C LYS A 194 28.65 16.24 -44.53
N ALA A 195 28.76 17.56 -44.36
CA ALA A 195 30.00 18.31 -44.58
C ALA A 195 30.76 18.68 -43.29
N PHE A 196 30.41 18.13 -42.12
CA PHE A 196 31.16 18.36 -40.88
C PHE A 196 32.01 17.13 -40.54
N PRO A 197 33.27 17.04 -41.03
CA PRO A 197 34.18 16.00 -40.60
C PRO A 197 34.66 16.29 -39.17
N LEU A 198 34.66 15.25 -38.34
CA LEU A 198 35.69 14.93 -37.34
C LEU A 198 36.47 16.11 -36.75
N LEU A 199 36.13 16.50 -35.53
CA LEU A 199 37.09 17.03 -34.57
C LEU A 199 36.98 16.20 -33.28
N THR A 200 37.59 15.02 -33.33
CA THR A 200 38.21 14.40 -32.16
C THR A 200 39.50 15.17 -31.87
N GLY A 201 39.61 15.69 -30.65
CA GLY A 201 40.78 16.34 -30.07
C GLY A 201 40.46 16.67 -28.62
#